data_AF-M9RFE3-F1
#
_entry.id   AF-M9RFE3-F1
#
_cell.length_a   1.000
_cell.length_b   1.000
_cell.length_c   1.000
_cell.angle_alpha   90.00
_cell.angle_beta   90.00
_cell.angle_gamma   90.00
#
_symmetry.space_group_name_H-M   'P 1'
#
loop_
_entity.id
_entity.type
_entity.pdbx_description
1 polymer ?
#
loop_
_entity_poly.entity_id
_entity_poly.type
_entity_poly.pdbx_seq_one_letter_code
_entity_poly.pdbx_strand_id
1 'polypeptide(L)'
;MFLQGDYTDATSAAGRDWGNFGNAGANINRSDFNLPSSNEYVYVGVYAGTRTYAERSGLELITGDVRLLLDIDDFDVNFPGDGLQGDIIGSVTNRIRQPTGDTMVGDLPNITLFEVSFDTETGVWEDSRVETYNSKGDVRDQGFHEGLIAGPNGEEMGGYLVMEGVADIQTVTYEIVEWEIVTTDGNPPRTGTVNGLQISDPDFLQGLVNFGIDVGLLEVEDSDLPDGATRKGSTTTRTEPIAAEYNAREIGFFVADQE
;
A
#
# COMPACT_ATOMS: atom_id res chain seq x y z
N MET A 1 4.71 -15.47 -7.82
CA MET A 1 3.86 -16.04 -6.75
C MET A 1 2.64 -16.68 -7.39
N PHE A 2 1.97 -17.61 -6.70
CA PHE A 2 0.86 -18.38 -7.26
C PHE A 2 -0.21 -18.61 -6.19
N LEU A 3 -1.47 -18.42 -6.56
CA LEU A 3 -2.65 -18.74 -5.77
C LEU A 3 -3.51 -19.69 -6.61
N GLN A 4 -4.09 -20.68 -5.94
CA GLN A 4 -4.93 -21.69 -6.54
C GLN A 4 -6.20 -21.82 -5.70
N GLY A 5 -7.34 -21.64 -6.35
CA GLY A 5 -8.66 -22.05 -5.89
C GLY A 5 -9.09 -23.37 -6.52
N ASP A 6 -10.36 -23.71 -6.34
CA ASP A 6 -11.01 -24.86 -6.98
C ASP A 6 -11.27 -24.60 -8.47
N TYR A 7 -11.58 -23.35 -8.84
CA TYR A 7 -11.92 -22.97 -10.22
C TYR A 7 -11.01 -21.89 -10.83
N THR A 8 -10.18 -21.23 -10.01
CA THR A 8 -9.35 -20.09 -10.41
C THR A 8 -7.90 -20.32 -10.05
N ASP A 9 -7.01 -20.10 -11.02
CA ASP A 9 -5.58 -20.03 -10.80
C ASP A 9 -5.09 -18.61 -11.12
N ALA A 10 -4.31 -18.02 -10.23
CA ALA A 10 -3.77 -16.69 -10.42
C ALA A 10 -2.27 -16.66 -10.10
N THR A 11 -1.51 -15.95 -10.93
CA THR A 11 -0.06 -15.84 -10.79
C THR A 11 0.42 -14.43 -11.08
N SER A 12 1.50 -14.03 -10.43
CA SER A 12 2.31 -12.91 -10.87
C SER A 12 3.78 -13.27 -10.86
N ALA A 13 4.52 -12.71 -11.82
CA ALA A 13 5.96 -12.78 -11.85
C ALA A 13 6.51 -11.39 -12.11
N ALA A 14 7.60 -11.04 -11.43
CA ALA A 14 8.31 -9.80 -11.66
C ALA A 14 9.82 -10.05 -11.54
N GLY A 15 10.58 -9.46 -12.46
CA GLY A 15 12.02 -9.28 -12.31
C GLY A 15 12.32 -8.25 -11.23
N ARG A 16 13.52 -8.35 -10.62
CA ARG A 16 13.96 -7.46 -9.55
C ARG A 16 14.08 -5.99 -9.96
N ASP A 17 14.42 -5.73 -11.22
CA ASP A 17 14.75 -4.38 -11.68
C ASP A 17 13.69 -3.88 -12.67
N TRP A 18 12.97 -2.82 -12.32
CA TRP A 18 11.92 -2.24 -13.17
C TRP A 18 12.51 -1.46 -14.36
N GLY A 19 13.57 -0.68 -14.13
CA GLY A 19 14.06 0.36 -15.06
C GLY A 19 15.05 -0.05 -16.17
N ASN A 20 15.29 -1.33 -16.44
CA ASN A 20 16.22 -1.72 -17.52
C ASN A 20 15.65 -2.75 -18.51
N PHE A 21 15.04 -3.85 -18.07
CA PHE A 21 14.39 -4.86 -18.94
C PHE A 21 13.36 -5.74 -18.17
N GLY A 22 12.82 -5.25 -17.05
CA GLY A 22 12.05 -6.08 -16.11
C GLY A 22 10.76 -6.64 -16.71
N ASN A 23 10.73 -7.96 -16.98
CA ASN A 23 9.50 -8.68 -17.26
C ASN A 23 8.66 -8.72 -15.99
N ALA A 24 7.47 -8.14 -16.03
CA ALA A 24 6.51 -8.29 -14.97
C ALA A 24 5.12 -8.45 -15.57
N GLY A 25 4.31 -9.32 -14.98
CA GLY A 25 2.97 -9.60 -15.47
C GLY A 25 2.21 -10.47 -14.50
N ALA A 26 0.90 -10.40 -14.59
CA ALA A 26 -0.02 -11.31 -13.94
C ALA A 26 -0.75 -12.14 -15.00
N ASN A 27 -1.18 -13.33 -14.61
CA ASN A 27 -2.07 -14.14 -15.41
C ASN A 27 -3.11 -14.77 -14.50
N ILE A 28 -4.34 -14.85 -15.01
CA ILE A 28 -5.45 -15.51 -14.34
C ILE A 28 -6.05 -16.46 -15.34
N ASN A 29 -6.39 -17.64 -14.84
CA ASN A 29 -7.10 -18.64 -15.60
C ASN A 29 -8.25 -19.19 -14.76
N ARG A 30 -9.30 -19.64 -15.45
CA ARG A 30 -10.41 -20.35 -14.84
C ARG A 30 -10.70 -21.66 -15.57
N SER A 31 -11.29 -22.61 -14.87
CA SER A 31 -11.74 -23.88 -15.46
C SER A 31 -13.15 -23.79 -16.04
N ASP A 32 -14.08 -23.17 -15.31
CA ASP A 32 -15.50 -23.06 -15.65
C ASP A 32 -16.04 -21.65 -15.35
N PHE A 33 -17.19 -21.32 -15.93
CA PHE A 33 -17.91 -20.08 -15.66
C PHE A 33 -19.41 -20.22 -15.89
N ASN A 34 -20.19 -19.78 -14.90
CA ASN A 34 -21.52 -19.21 -15.05
C ASN A 34 -21.69 -18.10 -14.02
N LEU A 35 -22.71 -17.27 -14.22
CA LEU A 35 -23.15 -16.32 -13.19
C LEU A 35 -23.86 -17.04 -12.04
N PRO A 36 -23.75 -16.52 -10.82
CA PRO A 36 -24.52 -17.02 -9.69
C PRO A 36 -26.01 -16.65 -9.84
N SER A 37 -26.86 -17.19 -8.97
CA SER A 37 -28.34 -17.19 -9.17
C SER A 37 -29.14 -16.17 -8.37
N SER A 38 -28.50 -15.43 -7.46
CA SER A 38 -29.07 -14.40 -6.59
C SER A 38 -28.49 -13.02 -6.95
N ASN A 39 -29.06 -11.97 -6.40
CA ASN A 39 -28.76 -10.59 -6.81
C ASN A 39 -27.37 -10.11 -6.34
N GLU A 40 -27.03 -10.31 -5.06
CA GLU A 40 -25.79 -9.79 -4.47
C GLU A 40 -25.03 -10.91 -3.76
N TYR A 41 -23.70 -10.90 -3.93
CA TYR A 41 -22.79 -11.87 -3.35
C TYR A 41 -21.55 -11.21 -2.76
N VAL A 42 -21.05 -11.79 -1.67
CA VAL A 42 -19.78 -11.43 -1.05
C VAL A 42 -18.76 -12.50 -1.40
N TYR A 43 -17.58 -12.07 -1.82
CA TYR A 43 -16.44 -12.96 -2.00
C TYR A 43 -15.30 -12.54 -1.06
N VAL A 44 -14.70 -13.52 -0.39
CA VAL A 44 -13.58 -13.30 0.54
C VAL A 44 -12.45 -14.24 0.18
N GLY A 45 -11.22 -13.75 0.25
CA GLY A 45 -10.07 -14.60 -0.03
C GLY A 45 -8.74 -13.92 0.20
N VAL A 46 -7.76 -14.36 -0.57
CA VAL A 46 -6.36 -13.99 -0.38
C VAL A 46 -5.87 -13.09 -1.50
N TYR A 47 -5.15 -12.06 -1.13
CA TYR A 47 -4.36 -11.22 -2.01
C TYR A 47 -2.88 -11.56 -1.89
N ALA A 48 -2.18 -11.55 -3.01
CA ALA A 48 -0.74 -11.62 -3.05
C ALA A 48 -0.20 -10.70 -4.15
N GLY A 49 0.89 -9.98 -3.91
CA GLY A 49 1.51 -9.12 -4.92
C GLY A 49 3.03 -9.06 -4.84
N THR A 50 3.64 -8.55 -5.91
CA THR A 50 5.06 -8.20 -5.94
C THR A 50 5.23 -6.71 -6.12
N ARG A 51 6.15 -6.09 -5.38
CA ARG A 51 6.56 -4.68 -5.58
C ARG A 51 7.99 -4.57 -6.08
N THR A 52 8.19 -3.64 -7.01
CA THR A 52 9.47 -3.29 -7.64
C THR A 52 9.64 -1.78 -7.66
N TYR A 53 10.87 -1.28 -7.84
CA TYR A 53 11.24 0.10 -7.54
C TYR A 53 11.84 0.85 -8.74
N ALA A 54 11.56 2.15 -8.84
CA ALA A 54 12.08 3.00 -9.92
C ALA A 54 13.59 3.23 -9.81
N GLU A 55 14.06 3.58 -8.61
CA GLU A 55 15.41 4.10 -8.40
C GLU A 55 16.30 3.17 -7.58
N ARG A 56 15.83 1.97 -7.24
CA ARG A 56 16.64 0.94 -6.61
C ARG A 56 16.33 -0.46 -7.14
N SER A 57 17.28 -1.35 -6.94
CA SER A 57 17.05 -2.79 -7.04
C SER A 57 16.23 -3.27 -5.85
N GLY A 58 15.40 -4.29 -6.06
CA GLY A 58 14.74 -5.01 -4.99
C GLY A 58 13.42 -5.60 -5.45
N LEU A 59 12.99 -6.66 -4.77
CA LEU A 59 11.69 -7.26 -4.97
C LEU A 59 11.07 -7.45 -3.59
N GLU A 60 9.85 -6.95 -3.42
CA GLU A 60 9.05 -7.26 -2.25
C GLU A 60 7.91 -8.19 -2.59
N LEU A 61 7.60 -9.08 -1.66
CA LEU A 61 6.43 -9.93 -1.72
C LEU A 61 5.42 -9.41 -0.70
N ILE A 62 4.17 -9.33 -1.10
CA ILE A 62 3.08 -8.78 -0.28
C ILE A 62 1.96 -9.81 -0.24
N THR A 63 1.33 -9.93 0.92
CA THR A 63 0.09 -10.67 1.10
C THR A 63 -0.97 -9.77 1.71
N GLY A 64 -2.23 -10.14 1.60
CA GLY A 64 -3.33 -9.48 2.30
C GLY A 64 -4.63 -10.27 2.13
N ASP A 65 -5.72 -9.67 2.57
CA ASP A 65 -7.06 -10.26 2.46
C ASP A 65 -7.86 -9.47 1.43
N VAL A 66 -8.49 -10.16 0.48
CA VAL A 66 -9.40 -9.54 -0.49
C VAL A 66 -10.85 -9.73 -0.05
N ARG A 67 -11.66 -8.70 -0.27
CA ARG A 67 -13.12 -8.77 -0.21
C ARG A 67 -13.72 -8.10 -1.42
N LEU A 68 -14.60 -8.80 -2.13
CA LEU A 68 -15.35 -8.28 -3.26
C LEU A 68 -16.85 -8.35 -2.96
N LEU A 69 -17.59 -7.43 -3.55
CA LEU A 69 -19.03 -7.47 -3.67
C LEU A 69 -19.37 -7.54 -5.15
N LEU A 70 -20.23 -8.48 -5.49
CA LEU A 70 -20.80 -8.63 -6.82
C LEU A 70 -22.30 -8.36 -6.71
N ASP A 71 -22.78 -7.39 -7.44
CA ASP A 71 -24.20 -7.23 -7.74
C ASP A 71 -24.42 -7.59 -9.22
N ILE A 72 -25.16 -8.67 -9.50
CA ILE A 72 -25.44 -9.08 -10.89
C ILE A 72 -26.65 -8.35 -11.50
N ASP A 73 -27.41 -7.67 -10.65
CA ASP A 73 -28.69 -7.05 -10.95
C ASP A 73 -28.62 -5.52 -10.96
N ASP A 74 -27.46 -4.87 -10.74
CA ASP A 74 -27.38 -3.41 -10.84
C ASP A 74 -27.60 -2.96 -12.29
N PHE A 75 -28.84 -2.56 -12.55
CA PHE A 75 -29.36 -2.08 -13.82
C PHE A 75 -29.22 -0.56 -13.87
N ASP A 76 -28.05 -0.01 -14.21
CA ASP A 76 -28.09 1.25 -14.96
C ASP A 76 -28.64 0.94 -16.36
N VAL A 77 -29.97 0.98 -16.48
CA VAL A 77 -30.70 0.81 -17.74
C VAL A 77 -30.31 1.84 -18.81
N ASN A 78 -29.52 2.86 -18.45
CA ASN A 78 -28.97 3.85 -19.37
C ASN A 78 -27.48 3.67 -19.63
N PHE A 79 -26.84 2.63 -19.07
CA PHE A 79 -25.43 2.36 -19.32
C PHE A 79 -25.25 2.04 -20.82
N PRO A 80 -24.42 2.82 -21.54
CA PRO A 80 -24.24 2.65 -22.97
C PRO A 80 -23.28 1.48 -23.24
N GLY A 81 -23.72 0.25 -23.01
CA GLY A 81 -22.99 -0.97 -23.32
C GLY A 81 -23.92 -2.17 -23.40
N ASP A 82 -24.19 -2.66 -24.61
CA ASP A 82 -24.89 -3.94 -24.78
C ASP A 82 -24.00 -5.06 -24.20
N GLY A 83 -24.43 -5.71 -23.12
CA GLY A 83 -23.76 -6.88 -22.53
C GLY A 83 -22.93 -6.64 -21.27
N LEU A 84 -22.73 -5.38 -20.87
CA LEU A 84 -22.19 -5.01 -19.57
C LEU A 84 -23.34 -4.90 -18.56
N GLN A 85 -23.34 -5.73 -17.53
CA GLN A 85 -24.39 -5.77 -16.52
C GLN A 85 -23.78 -6.12 -15.15
N GLY A 86 -24.30 -5.50 -14.10
CA GLY A 86 -23.85 -5.73 -12.74
C GLY A 86 -22.55 -5.03 -12.41
N ASP A 87 -22.29 -4.87 -11.12
CA ASP A 87 -21.19 -4.09 -10.59
C ASP A 87 -20.37 -4.88 -9.58
N ILE A 88 -19.06 -4.67 -9.65
CA ILE A 88 -18.08 -5.26 -8.75
C ILE A 88 -17.36 -4.12 -8.03
N ILE A 89 -17.38 -4.16 -6.70
CA ILE A 89 -16.55 -3.30 -5.85
C ILE A 89 -15.73 -4.15 -4.90
N GLY A 90 -14.61 -3.62 -4.41
CA GLY A 90 -13.79 -4.41 -3.51
C GLY A 90 -12.74 -3.67 -2.72
N SER A 91 -12.03 -4.43 -1.90
CA SER A 91 -10.92 -3.93 -1.11
C SER A 91 -9.90 -5.01 -0.83
N VAL A 92 -8.64 -4.59 -0.68
CA VAL A 92 -7.58 -5.41 -0.10
C VAL A 92 -7.16 -4.79 1.22
N THR A 93 -7.21 -5.58 2.29
CA THR A 93 -6.85 -5.16 3.65
C THR A 93 -5.79 -6.07 4.25
N ASN A 94 -5.35 -5.78 5.48
CA ASN A 94 -4.36 -6.58 6.23
C ASN A 94 -3.09 -6.87 5.43
N ARG A 95 -2.62 -5.86 4.70
CA ARG A 95 -1.48 -6.00 3.79
C ARG A 95 -0.17 -6.10 4.56
N ILE A 96 0.57 -7.19 4.32
CA ILE A 96 1.82 -7.52 5.01
C ILE A 96 2.92 -7.68 3.98
N ARG A 97 4.06 -7.00 4.21
CA ARG A 97 5.31 -7.26 3.49
C ARG A 97 5.93 -8.54 4.04
N GLN A 98 6.16 -9.51 3.18
CA GLN A 98 6.80 -10.77 3.57
C GLN A 98 8.31 -10.57 3.72
N PRO A 99 8.92 -11.15 4.77
CA PRO A 99 10.35 -11.00 5.05
C PRO A 99 11.16 -11.84 4.05
N THR A 100 11.37 -11.32 2.85
CA THR A 100 12.23 -11.93 1.83
C THR A 100 13.18 -10.88 1.26
N GLY A 101 14.41 -10.82 1.77
CA GLY A 101 15.46 -9.93 1.25
C GLY A 101 15.33 -8.46 1.70
N ASP A 102 15.56 -7.52 0.77
CA ASP A 102 15.53 -6.07 1.01
C ASP A 102 14.14 -5.65 1.53
N THR A 103 14.06 -5.26 2.80
CA THR A 103 12.78 -4.99 3.46
C THR A 103 12.61 -3.49 3.64
N MET A 104 11.59 -2.90 3.00
CA MET A 104 11.05 -1.62 3.46
C MET A 104 10.25 -1.83 4.73
N VAL A 105 10.20 -0.80 5.57
CA VAL A 105 9.61 -0.89 6.92
C VAL A 105 8.31 -0.11 7.08
N GLY A 106 7.90 0.69 6.08
CA GLY A 106 6.62 1.40 6.14
C GLY A 106 5.40 0.50 5.94
N ASP A 107 4.32 0.82 6.64
CA ASP A 107 3.02 0.15 6.48
C ASP A 107 2.47 0.35 5.06
N LEU A 108 1.76 -0.66 4.56
CA LEU A 108 1.05 -0.57 3.30
C LEU A 108 -0.41 -0.18 3.55
N PRO A 109 -0.94 0.87 2.90
CA PRO A 109 -2.35 1.23 3.02
C PRO A 109 -3.23 0.17 2.37
N ASN A 110 -4.49 0.11 2.81
CA ASN A 110 -5.52 -0.69 2.13
C ASN A 110 -5.68 -0.25 0.67
N ILE A 111 -6.05 -1.19 -0.19
CA ILE A 111 -6.39 -0.92 -1.59
C ILE A 111 -7.91 -0.87 -1.70
N THR A 112 -8.41 0.16 -2.36
CA THR A 112 -9.80 0.25 -2.81
C THR A 112 -9.86 -0.16 -4.28
N LEU A 113 -10.68 -1.17 -4.58
CA LEU A 113 -11.04 -1.57 -5.94
C LEU A 113 -12.34 -0.84 -6.26
N PHE A 114 -12.27 0.12 -7.19
CA PHE A 114 -13.44 0.90 -7.56
C PHE A 114 -14.42 0.06 -8.37
N GLU A 115 -15.66 0.55 -8.39
CA GLU A 115 -16.74 -0.01 -9.17
C GLU A 115 -16.35 -0.24 -10.62
N VAL A 116 -16.65 -1.45 -11.09
CA VAL A 116 -16.45 -1.87 -12.48
C VAL A 116 -17.57 -2.83 -12.87
N SER A 117 -18.10 -2.64 -14.07
CA SER A 117 -19.06 -3.58 -14.66
C SER A 117 -18.34 -4.71 -15.38
N PHE A 118 -19.01 -5.85 -15.54
CA PHE A 118 -18.45 -7.03 -16.21
C PHE A 118 -19.28 -7.43 -17.43
N ASP A 119 -18.63 -8.12 -18.37
CA ASP A 119 -19.29 -8.74 -19.52
C ASP A 119 -20.04 -9.99 -19.03
N THR A 120 -21.35 -10.06 -19.23
CA THR A 120 -22.17 -11.18 -18.71
C THR A 120 -22.01 -12.50 -19.46
N GLU A 121 -21.56 -12.46 -20.72
CA GLU A 121 -21.34 -13.66 -21.53
C GLU A 121 -20.03 -14.35 -21.13
N THR A 122 -19.06 -13.56 -20.68
CA THR A 122 -17.71 -14.03 -20.35
C THR A 122 -17.38 -13.89 -18.87
N GLY A 123 -18.11 -13.15 -18.06
CA GLY A 123 -17.80 -12.88 -16.65
C GLY A 123 -16.51 -12.11 -16.41
N VAL A 124 -15.97 -11.44 -17.43
CA VAL A 124 -14.69 -10.71 -17.38
C VAL A 124 -14.96 -9.23 -17.15
N TRP A 125 -14.12 -8.58 -16.34
CA TRP A 125 -14.09 -7.11 -16.21
C TRP A 125 -12.69 -6.57 -16.52
N GLU A 126 -12.65 -5.40 -17.16
CA GLU A 126 -11.43 -4.73 -17.62
C GLU A 126 -11.51 -3.22 -17.35
N ASP A 127 -10.41 -2.49 -17.54
CA ASP A 127 -10.35 -1.00 -17.52
C ASP A 127 -10.86 -0.31 -16.23
N SER A 128 -10.74 -0.99 -15.09
CA SER A 128 -11.16 -0.43 -13.80
C SER A 128 -10.11 0.49 -13.14
N ARG A 129 -10.40 0.96 -11.92
CA ARG A 129 -9.50 1.80 -11.13
C ARG A 129 -9.20 1.19 -9.76
N VAL A 130 -7.94 1.25 -9.34
CA VAL A 130 -7.55 1.02 -7.95
C VAL A 130 -6.91 2.25 -7.35
N GLU A 131 -7.14 2.48 -6.07
CA GLU A 131 -6.42 3.51 -5.31
C GLU A 131 -6.05 3.05 -3.91
N THR A 132 -5.03 3.69 -3.36
CA THR A 132 -4.76 3.73 -1.92
C THR A 132 -4.74 5.18 -1.45
N TYR A 133 -4.86 5.38 -0.14
CA TYR A 133 -4.92 6.71 0.45
C TYR A 133 -3.88 6.87 1.55
N ASN A 134 -3.33 8.08 1.66
CA ASN A 134 -2.50 8.46 2.79
C ASN A 134 -3.38 8.76 4.03
N SER A 135 -2.75 9.02 5.19
CA SER A 135 -3.46 9.33 6.44
C SER A 135 -4.28 10.64 6.42
N LYS A 136 -4.10 11.48 5.41
CA LYS A 136 -4.86 12.72 5.18
C LYS A 136 -6.05 12.51 4.22
N GLY A 137 -6.17 11.33 3.61
CA GLY A 137 -7.20 10.99 2.64
C GLY A 137 -6.85 11.37 1.19
N ASP A 138 -5.63 11.81 0.91
CA ASP A 138 -5.20 12.05 -0.48
C ASP A 138 -4.79 10.72 -1.14
N VAL A 139 -5.05 10.61 -2.44
CA VAL A 139 -4.61 9.46 -3.26
C VAL A 139 -3.10 9.31 -3.17
N ARG A 140 -2.64 8.12 -2.81
CA ARG A 140 -1.21 7.78 -2.65
C ARG A 140 -0.71 6.92 -3.81
N ASP A 141 -1.40 5.83 -4.09
CA ASP A 141 -1.12 4.94 -5.21
C ASP A 141 -2.36 4.82 -6.08
N GLN A 142 -2.16 4.62 -7.38
CA GLN A 142 -3.26 4.49 -8.34
C GLN A 142 -2.91 3.50 -9.45
N GLY A 143 -3.94 2.93 -10.07
CA GLY A 143 -3.77 1.97 -11.15
C GLY A 143 -5.09 1.39 -11.63
N PHE A 144 -5.05 0.16 -12.11
CA PHE A 144 -6.22 -0.58 -12.59
C PHE A 144 -6.27 -2.00 -12.00
N HIS A 145 -7.45 -2.61 -12.02
CA HIS A 145 -7.66 -4.03 -11.77
C HIS A 145 -8.49 -4.71 -12.87
N GLU A 146 -8.27 -5.99 -13.07
CA GLU A 146 -9.02 -6.79 -14.04
C GLU A 146 -9.24 -8.17 -13.46
N GLY A 147 -10.14 -8.94 -14.05
CA GLY A 147 -10.36 -10.29 -13.59
C GLY A 147 -11.58 -10.95 -14.18
N LEU A 148 -11.97 -12.05 -13.54
CA LEU A 148 -13.04 -12.91 -13.99
C LEU A 148 -13.80 -13.57 -12.83
N ILE A 149 -15.06 -13.91 -13.11
CA ILE A 149 -15.87 -14.81 -12.30
C ILE A 149 -15.58 -16.25 -12.75
N ALA A 150 -15.53 -17.19 -11.81
CA ALA A 150 -15.20 -18.58 -12.05
C ALA A 150 -16.12 -19.54 -11.31
N GLY A 151 -16.17 -20.77 -11.82
CA GLY A 151 -16.96 -21.87 -11.29
C GLY A 151 -18.30 -22.05 -11.99
N PRO A 152 -18.90 -23.25 -11.90
CA PRO A 152 -20.13 -23.61 -12.59
C PRO A 152 -21.36 -22.81 -12.12
N ASN A 153 -21.28 -22.12 -10.98
CA ASN A 153 -22.32 -21.23 -10.45
C ASN A 153 -21.73 -19.92 -9.90
N GLY A 154 -20.55 -19.50 -10.36
CA GLY A 154 -19.88 -18.28 -9.88
C GLY A 154 -19.37 -18.40 -8.46
N GLU A 155 -18.85 -19.55 -8.06
CA GLU A 155 -18.34 -19.83 -6.72
C GLU A 155 -17.08 -19.02 -6.38
N GLU A 156 -16.33 -18.59 -7.39
CA GLU A 156 -15.06 -17.88 -7.20
C GLU A 156 -14.95 -16.61 -8.04
N MET A 157 -14.08 -15.72 -7.59
CA MET A 157 -13.60 -14.58 -8.36
C MET A 157 -12.08 -14.50 -8.30
N GLY A 158 -11.47 -14.31 -9.46
CA GLY A 158 -10.03 -14.11 -9.62
C GLY A 158 -9.74 -12.77 -10.24
N GLY A 159 -8.72 -12.07 -9.76
CA GLY A 159 -8.33 -10.80 -10.35
C GLY A 159 -6.87 -10.45 -10.15
N TYR A 160 -6.43 -9.43 -10.86
CA TYR A 160 -5.11 -8.86 -10.74
C TYR A 160 -5.21 -7.35 -10.76
N LEU A 161 -4.20 -6.69 -10.21
CA LEU A 161 -4.07 -5.24 -10.26
C LEU A 161 -2.65 -4.85 -10.59
N VAL A 162 -2.53 -3.69 -11.23
CA VAL A 162 -1.25 -3.01 -11.42
C VAL A 162 -1.42 -1.59 -10.92
N MET A 163 -0.61 -1.19 -9.95
CA MET A 163 -0.63 0.17 -9.40
C MET A 163 0.76 0.72 -9.17
N GLU A 164 0.86 2.04 -9.26
CA GLU A 164 2.08 2.79 -9.00
C GLU A 164 1.79 3.89 -7.99
N GLY A 165 2.79 4.17 -7.16
CA GLY A 165 2.76 5.25 -6.19
C GLY A 165 4.03 5.26 -5.37
N VAL A 166 4.06 6.04 -4.31
CA VAL A 166 5.29 6.27 -3.55
C VAL A 166 5.86 4.98 -2.98
N ALA A 167 7.19 4.80 -3.12
CA ALA A 167 7.83 3.53 -2.77
C ALA A 167 7.61 3.16 -1.30
N ASP A 168 7.82 4.12 -0.40
CA ASP A 168 7.64 3.94 1.03
C ASP A 168 7.26 5.24 1.72
N ILE A 169 6.58 5.12 2.86
CA ILE A 169 6.40 6.22 3.80
C ILE A 169 6.74 5.68 5.19
N GLN A 170 7.77 6.23 5.81
CA GLN A 170 8.15 5.87 7.17
C GLN A 170 7.62 6.91 8.15
N THR A 171 7.05 6.45 9.26
CA THR A 171 6.68 7.33 10.38
C THR A 171 7.91 7.49 11.28
N VAL A 172 8.67 8.57 11.08
CA VAL A 172 9.91 8.82 11.82
C VAL A 172 9.57 9.42 13.18
N THR A 173 10.08 8.82 14.25
CA THR A 173 9.92 9.34 15.62
C THR A 173 11.13 10.19 15.99
N TYR A 174 10.92 11.36 16.58
CA TYR A 174 11.98 12.26 17.02
C TYR A 174 11.71 12.84 18.41
N GLU A 175 12.78 13.10 19.15
CA GLU A 175 12.71 13.75 20.45
C GLU A 175 12.51 15.26 20.33
N ILE A 176 11.80 15.83 21.30
CA ILE A 176 11.75 17.26 21.59
C ILE A 176 12.23 17.45 23.03
N VAL A 177 13.33 18.19 23.15
CA VAL A 177 13.96 18.50 24.43
C VAL A 177 13.78 19.99 24.70
N GLU A 178 13.07 20.29 25.79
CA GLU A 178 13.13 21.62 26.39
C GLU A 178 14.45 21.76 27.16
N TRP A 179 15.09 22.92 27.06
CA TRP A 179 16.33 23.20 27.78
C TRP A 179 16.25 24.55 28.50
N GLU A 180 17.10 24.70 29.53
CA GLU A 180 17.28 25.96 30.24
C GLU A 180 18.77 26.27 30.48
N ILE A 181 19.11 27.56 30.45
CA ILE A 181 20.40 28.10 30.89
C ILE A 181 20.11 29.00 32.09
N VAL A 182 20.60 28.59 33.26
CA VAL A 182 20.49 29.38 34.48
C VAL A 182 21.50 30.52 34.44
N THR A 183 21.03 31.77 34.55
CA THR A 183 21.90 32.95 34.60
C THR A 183 22.21 33.33 36.05
N THR A 184 23.48 33.65 36.33
CA THR A 184 23.96 33.95 37.70
C THR A 184 23.58 35.34 38.22
N ASP A 185 23.08 36.24 37.36
CA ASP A 185 22.99 37.68 37.66
C ASP A 185 21.56 38.16 37.96
N GLY A 186 20.66 37.26 38.37
CA GLY A 186 19.26 37.59 38.67
C GLY A 186 18.37 37.83 37.43
N ASN A 187 18.92 37.61 36.23
CA ASN A 187 18.13 37.53 35.00
C ASN A 187 17.25 36.26 35.00
N PRO A 188 16.11 36.28 34.28
CA PRO A 188 15.33 35.07 34.07
C PRO A 188 16.15 34.03 33.29
N PRO A 189 15.98 32.73 33.59
CA PRO A 189 16.64 31.67 32.83
C PRO A 189 16.27 31.76 31.35
N ARG A 190 17.24 31.54 30.48
CA ARG A 190 16.97 31.40 29.04
C ARG A 190 16.47 30.00 28.79
N THR A 191 15.39 29.87 28.06
CA THR A 191 14.81 28.56 27.71
C THR A 191 14.63 28.44 26.22
N GLY A 192 14.61 27.22 25.72
CA GLY A 192 14.27 26.94 24.33
C GLY A 192 13.94 25.47 24.13
N THR A 193 13.76 25.10 22.85
CA THR A 193 13.54 23.72 22.43
C THR A 193 14.56 23.35 21.36
N VAL A 194 15.00 22.10 21.40
CA VAL A 194 15.71 21.43 20.31
C VAL A 194 14.89 20.20 19.96
N ASN A 195 14.80 19.86 18.67
CA ASN A 195 14.18 18.61 18.24
C ASN A 195 15.11 17.81 17.34
N GLY A 196 15.07 16.49 17.51
CA GLY A 196 15.94 15.53 16.83
C GLY A 196 15.84 15.61 15.30
N LEU A 197 14.64 15.93 14.78
CA LEU A 197 14.43 16.06 13.34
C LEU A 197 15.18 17.26 12.74
N GLN A 198 15.21 18.40 13.42
CA GLN A 198 15.88 19.62 12.93
C GLN A 198 17.41 19.53 12.96
N ILE A 199 17.97 18.75 13.88
CA ILE A 199 19.42 18.58 14.01
C ILE A 199 19.96 17.45 13.13
N SER A 200 19.08 16.56 12.66
CA SER A 200 19.44 15.47 11.77
C SER A 200 19.77 15.97 10.37
N ASP A 201 20.70 15.29 9.70
CA ASP A 201 21.03 15.56 8.31
C ASP A 201 19.87 15.12 7.39
N PRO A 202 19.18 16.05 6.71
CA PRO A 202 18.03 15.72 5.88
C PRO A 202 18.38 14.80 4.71
N ASP A 203 19.57 14.92 4.12
CA ASP A 203 19.99 14.10 2.98
C ASP A 203 20.26 12.66 3.44
N PHE A 204 20.85 12.52 4.63
CA PHE A 204 21.06 11.21 5.25
C PHE A 204 19.74 10.53 5.59
N LEU A 205 18.81 11.25 6.24
CA LEU A 205 17.48 10.73 6.57
C LEU A 205 16.70 10.32 5.32
N GLN A 206 16.70 11.17 4.29
CA GLN A 206 16.03 10.87 3.03
C GLN A 206 16.68 9.66 2.34
N GLY A 207 18.00 9.53 2.42
CA GLY A 207 18.73 8.34 1.97
C GLY A 207 18.23 7.06 2.64
N LEU A 208 18.10 7.04 3.96
CA LEU A 208 17.56 5.88 4.69
C LEU A 208 16.15 5.50 4.21
N VAL A 209 15.25 6.48 4.11
CA VAL A 209 13.87 6.26 3.63
C VAL A 209 13.87 5.76 2.19
N ASN A 210 14.67 6.35 1.31
CA ASN A 210 14.81 5.91 -0.08
C ASN A 210 15.34 4.47 -0.17
N PHE A 211 16.20 4.02 0.74
CA PHE A 211 16.67 2.64 0.79
C PHE A 211 15.76 1.68 1.56
N GLY A 212 14.70 2.17 2.20
CA GLY A 212 13.81 1.37 3.05
C GLY A 212 14.43 0.97 4.38
N ILE A 213 15.50 1.63 4.79
CA ILE A 213 16.16 1.39 6.07
C ILE A 213 15.36 2.12 7.14
N ASP A 214 15.08 1.44 8.25
CA ASP A 214 14.42 2.05 9.41
C ASP A 214 15.26 3.21 9.94
N VAL A 215 14.64 4.38 10.00
CA VAL A 215 15.25 5.61 10.55
C VAL A 215 15.40 5.52 12.06
N GLY A 216 14.54 4.75 12.74
CA GLY A 216 14.54 4.66 14.20
C GLY A 216 14.13 5.97 14.90
N LEU A 217 14.54 6.11 16.16
CA LEU A 217 14.32 7.32 16.97
C LEU A 217 15.44 8.34 16.70
N LEU A 218 15.07 9.55 16.30
CA LEU A 218 15.99 10.68 16.24
C LEU A 218 16.11 11.33 17.62
N GLU A 219 17.16 10.95 18.33
CA GLU A 219 17.48 11.45 19.67
C GLU A 219 18.12 12.84 19.61
N VAL A 220 17.94 13.64 20.66
CA VAL A 220 18.70 14.87 20.88
C VAL A 220 19.80 14.52 21.87
N GLU A 221 21.07 14.75 21.54
CA GLU A 221 22.20 14.60 22.44
C GLU A 221 22.45 15.88 23.24
N ASP A 222 23.19 15.77 24.36
CA ASP A 222 23.55 16.97 25.14
C ASP A 222 24.48 17.92 24.37
N SER A 223 25.23 17.41 23.39
CA SER A 223 26.06 18.15 22.43
C SER A 223 25.26 19.02 21.46
N ASP A 224 23.98 18.70 21.25
CA ASP A 224 23.07 19.47 20.38
C ASP A 224 22.44 20.66 21.10
N LEU A 225 22.58 20.73 22.43
CA LEU A 225 22.06 21.82 23.24
C LEU A 225 23.03 23.01 23.21
N PRO A 226 22.53 24.25 23.36
CA PRO A 226 23.41 25.41 23.50
C PRO A 226 24.37 25.27 24.68
N ASP A 227 25.57 25.85 24.56
CA ASP A 227 26.57 25.82 25.63
C ASP A 227 26.01 26.29 26.98
N GLY A 228 26.19 25.44 28.00
CA GLY A 228 25.70 25.71 29.35
C GLY A 228 24.20 25.46 29.56
N ALA A 229 23.50 24.92 28.56
CA ALA A 229 22.12 24.49 28.71
C ALA A 229 22.03 23.13 29.40
N THR A 230 20.98 22.93 30.17
CA THR A 230 20.60 21.65 30.76
C THR A 230 19.20 21.27 30.30
N ARG A 231 18.95 19.97 30.12
CA ARG A 231 17.61 19.46 29.81
C ARG A 231 16.62 19.83 30.92
N LYS A 232 15.43 20.24 30.51
CA LYS A 232 14.34 20.60 31.40
C LYS A 232 13.25 19.55 31.31
N GLY A 233 12.90 18.95 32.45
CA GLY A 233 11.78 18.01 32.54
C GLY A 233 12.01 16.70 31.79
N SER A 234 10.91 16.07 31.37
CA SER A 234 10.92 14.83 30.59
C SER A 234 10.96 15.12 29.09
N THR A 235 11.76 14.34 28.36
CA THR A 235 11.73 14.35 26.89
C THR A 235 10.35 13.96 26.37
N THR A 236 9.87 14.67 25.34
CA THR A 236 8.65 14.31 24.62
C THR A 236 9.03 13.79 23.24
N THR A 237 8.32 12.80 22.72
CA THR A 237 8.51 12.34 21.33
C THR A 237 7.38 12.83 20.43
N ARG A 238 7.70 13.04 19.16
CA ARG A 238 6.74 13.29 18.08
C ARG A 238 7.06 12.44 16.89
N THR A 239 6.12 12.34 15.97
CA THR A 239 6.29 11.62 14.71
C THR A 239 6.09 12.54 13.51
N GLU A 240 6.79 12.25 12.42
CA GLU A 240 6.62 12.90 11.12
C GLU A 240 6.67 11.84 10.00
N PRO A 241 5.72 11.81 9.05
CA PRO A 241 5.82 10.93 7.90
C PRO A 241 6.85 11.47 6.91
N ILE A 242 7.83 10.64 6.55
CA ILE A 242 8.79 10.95 5.47
C ILE A 242 8.57 9.95 4.34
N ALA A 243 8.35 10.50 3.15
CA ALA A 243 8.08 9.73 1.95
C ALA A 243 9.37 9.49 1.15
N ALA A 244 9.48 8.34 0.49
CA ALA A 244 10.50 8.12 -0.51
C ALA A 244 10.32 9.09 -1.69
N GLU A 245 11.41 9.48 -2.34
CA GLU A 245 11.39 10.44 -3.46
C GLU A 245 11.09 9.79 -4.82
N TYR A 246 10.86 8.47 -4.83
CA TYR A 246 10.59 7.70 -6.03
C TYR A 246 9.42 6.73 -5.84
N ASN A 247 8.93 6.19 -6.95
CA ASN A 247 7.78 5.30 -6.97
C ASN A 247 8.16 3.82 -6.90
N ALA A 248 7.24 3.03 -6.35
CA ALA A 248 7.20 1.60 -6.55
C ALA A 248 5.99 1.22 -7.40
N ARG A 249 6.16 0.15 -8.17
CA ARG A 249 5.08 -0.51 -8.89
C ARG A 249 4.73 -1.81 -8.21
N GLU A 250 3.45 -2.03 -7.98
CA GLU A 250 2.88 -3.27 -7.48
C GLU A 250 2.12 -4.00 -8.58
N ILE A 251 2.36 -5.30 -8.67
CA ILE A 251 1.53 -6.23 -9.44
C ILE A 251 0.93 -7.22 -8.46
N GLY A 252 -0.35 -7.02 -8.18
CA GLY A 252 -1.15 -7.83 -7.28
C GLY A 252 -2.02 -8.82 -8.02
N PHE A 253 -2.41 -9.88 -7.34
CA PHE A 253 -3.41 -10.83 -7.80
C PHE A 253 -4.14 -11.44 -6.60
N PHE A 254 -5.35 -11.91 -6.84
CA PHE A 254 -6.22 -12.42 -5.80
C PHE A 254 -7.12 -13.54 -6.31
N VAL A 255 -7.52 -14.40 -5.38
CA VAL A 255 -8.55 -15.42 -5.55
C VAL A 255 -9.46 -15.33 -4.33
N ALA A 256 -10.77 -15.31 -4.56
CA ALA A 256 -11.79 -15.17 -3.53
C ALA A 256 -12.94 -16.15 -3.75
N ASP A 257 -13.41 -16.73 -2.66
CA ASP A 257 -14.53 -17.66 -2.62
C ASP A 257 -15.80 -16.93 -2.19
N GLN A 258 -16.94 -17.35 -2.74
CA GLN A 258 -18.26 -16.88 -2.31
C GLN A 258 -18.56 -17.28 -0.86
N GLU A 259 -19.04 -16.35 -0.04
CA GLU A 259 -19.45 -16.55 1.37
C GLU A 259 -20.97 -16.81 1.53
#